data_AF-I5BRV6-F1
#
_entry.id   AF-I5BRV6-F1
#
_cell.length_a   1.000
_cell.length_b   1.000
_cell.length_c   1.000
_cell.angle_alpha   90.00
_cell.angle_beta   90.00
_cell.angle_gamma   90.00
#
_symmetry.space_group_name_H-M   'P 1'
#
loop_
_entity.id
_entity.type
_entity.pdbx_description
1 polymer ?
#
loop_
_entity_poly.entity_id
_entity_poly.type
_entity_poly.pdbx_seq_one_letter_code
_entity_poly.pdbx_strand_id
1 'polypeptide(L)'
;MSPQASRHKSDVDADSPLFDRELEHLPPALRWREWMARVEAVIFAAPDPVSRETLLRVVGRDCNLDLIIDDIRAELADRPYELVRVAGGWQHRTRPSLAEAIRTAFGIVEPGRA
;
A
#
# COMPACT_ATOMS: atom_id res chain seq x y z
N MET A 1 -39.38 34.89 -9.89
CA MET A 1 -38.66 34.37 -11.07
C MET A 1 -37.72 33.28 -10.57
N SER A 2 -38.03 32.01 -10.87
CA SER A 2 -37.13 30.89 -10.62
C SER A 2 -36.54 30.46 -11.95
N PRO A 3 -35.21 30.26 -12.08
CA PRO A 3 -34.66 29.49 -13.17
C PRO A 3 -34.53 28.02 -12.80
N GLN A 4 -34.61 27.24 -13.85
CA GLN A 4 -34.94 25.83 -13.96
C GLN A 4 -33.73 24.91 -13.75
N ALA A 5 -34.05 23.65 -13.46
CA ALA A 5 -33.12 22.53 -13.39
C ALA A 5 -32.15 22.46 -14.59
N SER A 6 -30.92 22.06 -14.31
CA SER A 6 -30.04 21.43 -15.30
C SER A 6 -29.41 20.21 -14.65
N ARG A 7 -29.95 19.04 -15.00
CA ARG A 7 -29.19 17.77 -14.93
C ARG A 7 -28.15 17.83 -16.04
N HIS A 8 -26.88 17.75 -15.70
CA HIS A 8 -25.95 17.02 -16.55
C HIS A 8 -25.04 16.15 -15.68
N LYS A 9 -25.09 14.87 -16.01
CA LYS A 9 -24.46 13.74 -15.36
C LYS A 9 -23.21 13.42 -16.18
N SER A 10 -22.08 13.28 -15.52
CA SER A 10 -21.00 12.38 -15.91
C SER A 10 -20.84 11.46 -14.69
N ASP A 11 -21.43 10.27 -14.62
CA ASP A 11 -21.00 9.10 -15.39
C ASP A 11 -19.49 9.09 -15.64
N VAL A 12 -18.74 9.32 -14.56
CA VAL A 12 -17.36 8.86 -14.49
C VAL A 12 -17.44 7.37 -14.15
N ASP A 13 -17.37 6.59 -15.22
CA ASP A 13 -16.96 5.19 -15.30
C ASP A 13 -17.95 4.11 -14.84
N ALA A 14 -19.07 3.97 -15.57
CA ALA A 14 -19.88 2.75 -15.56
C ALA A 14 -19.21 1.56 -16.31
N ASP A 15 -18.05 1.78 -16.92
CA ASP A 15 -17.30 0.80 -17.74
C ASP A 15 -15.84 0.64 -17.29
N SER A 16 -15.47 1.16 -16.11
CA SER A 16 -14.25 0.67 -15.45
C SER A 16 -14.51 -0.79 -15.06
N PRO A 17 -13.71 -1.77 -15.54
CA PRO A 17 -13.86 -3.14 -15.12
C PRO A 17 -13.79 -3.16 -13.59
N LEU A 18 -14.88 -3.60 -12.96
CA LEU A 18 -14.98 -3.73 -11.51
C LEU A 18 -13.73 -4.48 -11.03
N PHE A 19 -12.93 -3.84 -10.17
CA PHE A 19 -11.70 -4.43 -9.66
C PHE A 19 -12.04 -5.72 -8.90
N ASP A 20 -11.64 -6.87 -9.47
CA ASP A 20 -11.84 -8.18 -8.83
C ASP A 20 -10.87 -8.35 -7.66
N ARG A 21 -11.33 -7.99 -6.47
CA ARG A 21 -10.63 -8.21 -5.22
C ARG A 21 -10.74 -9.63 -4.71
N GLU A 22 -11.77 -10.38 -5.09
CA GLU A 22 -12.05 -11.69 -4.49
C GLU A 22 -11.20 -12.80 -5.12
N LEU A 23 -10.89 -12.67 -6.41
CA LEU A 23 -9.99 -13.59 -7.12
C LEU A 23 -10.41 -15.07 -6.95
N GLU A 24 -11.72 -15.32 -6.89
CA GLU A 24 -12.29 -16.66 -6.62
C GLU A 24 -11.87 -17.68 -7.67
N HIS A 25 -11.57 -17.21 -8.88
CA HIS A 25 -11.08 -18.00 -10.01
C HIS A 25 -9.65 -18.54 -9.81
N LEU A 26 -8.86 -17.98 -8.89
CA LEU A 26 -7.50 -18.45 -8.59
C LEU A 26 -7.50 -19.55 -7.52
N PRO A 27 -6.59 -20.54 -7.60
CA PRO A 27 -6.26 -21.42 -6.48
C PRO A 27 -5.82 -20.62 -5.25
N PRO A 28 -6.08 -21.09 -4.01
CA PRO A 28 -5.83 -20.33 -2.79
C PRO A 28 -4.40 -19.76 -2.66
N ALA A 29 -3.38 -20.54 -3.00
CA ALA A 29 -1.99 -20.10 -2.92
C ALA A 29 -1.66 -18.97 -3.91
N LEU A 30 -2.22 -19.01 -5.13
CA LEU A 30 -2.01 -17.96 -6.14
C LEU A 30 -2.81 -16.70 -5.79
N ARG A 31 -4.03 -16.89 -5.26
CA ARG A 31 -4.85 -15.81 -4.72
C ARG A 31 -4.13 -15.05 -3.62
N TRP A 32 -3.52 -15.79 -2.68
CA TRP A 32 -2.75 -15.22 -1.58
C TRP A 32 -1.57 -14.38 -2.07
N ARG A 33 -0.77 -14.93 -3.00
CA ARG A 33 0.36 -14.22 -3.61
C ARG A 33 -0.08 -12.94 -4.32
N GLU A 34 -1.19 -13.00 -5.05
CA GLU A 34 -1.72 -11.83 -5.73
C GLU A 34 -2.21 -10.76 -4.74
N TRP A 35 -2.85 -11.16 -3.62
CA TRP A 35 -3.19 -10.22 -2.55
C TRP A 35 -1.96 -9.62 -1.87
N MET A 36 -0.90 -10.41 -1.63
CA MET A 36 0.38 -9.89 -1.11
C MET A 36 0.96 -8.84 -2.06
N ALA A 37 1.05 -9.16 -3.35
CA ALA A 37 1.58 -8.25 -4.37
C ALA A 37 0.79 -6.93 -4.43
N ARG A 38 -0.54 -6.99 -4.37
CA ARG A 38 -1.42 -5.80 -4.35
C ARG A 38 -1.21 -4.95 -3.11
N VAL A 39 -1.18 -5.58 -1.93
CA VAL A 39 -0.97 -4.88 -0.66
C VAL A 39 0.41 -4.21 -0.63
N GLU A 40 1.46 -4.93 -0.99
CA GLU A 40 2.82 -4.38 -1.07
C GLU A 40 2.89 -3.22 -2.06
N ALA A 41 2.34 -3.37 -3.27
CA ALA A 41 2.34 -2.33 -4.29
C ALA A 41 1.62 -1.04 -3.83
N VAL A 42 0.48 -1.16 -3.15
CA VAL A 42 -0.24 -0.01 -2.59
C VAL A 42 0.60 0.71 -1.56
N ILE A 43 1.27 -0.02 -0.66
CA ILE A 43 2.10 0.59 0.39
C ILE A 43 3.37 1.20 -0.20
N PHE A 44 3.96 0.56 -1.21
CA PHE A 44 5.13 1.06 -1.91
C PHE A 44 4.85 2.37 -2.64
N ALA A 45 3.68 2.50 -3.28
CA ALA A 45 3.31 3.69 -4.05
C ALA A 45 2.87 4.88 -3.17
N ALA A 46 2.51 4.64 -1.91
CA ALA A 46 1.96 5.68 -1.04
C ALA A 46 3.04 6.59 -0.44
N PRO A 47 2.85 7.93 -0.46
CA PRO A 47 3.77 8.86 0.19
C PRO A 47 3.63 8.86 1.72
N ASP A 48 2.48 8.42 2.24
CA ASP A 48 2.10 8.44 3.66
C ASP A 48 1.72 7.02 4.14
N PRO A 49 1.75 6.75 5.47
CA PRO A 49 1.30 5.47 6.03
C PRO A 49 -0.11 5.09 5.57
N VAL A 50 -0.24 3.89 4.99
CA VAL A 50 -1.50 3.39 4.42
C VAL A 50 -2.36 2.79 5.52
N SER A 51 -3.61 3.23 5.61
CA SER A 51 -4.57 2.72 6.59
C SER A 51 -5.03 1.29 6.28
N ARG A 52 -5.52 0.58 7.30
CA ARG A 52 -6.16 -0.74 7.12
C ARG A 52 -7.33 -0.67 6.16
N GLU A 53 -8.17 0.35 6.29
CA GLU A 53 -9.36 0.53 5.46
C GLU A 53 -8.98 0.62 3.98
N THR A 54 -7.90 1.33 3.67
CA THR A 54 -7.36 1.43 2.30
C THR A 54 -6.91 0.06 1.79
N LEU A 55 -6.17 -0.71 2.58
CA LEU A 55 -5.67 -2.03 2.17
C LEU A 55 -6.80 -3.06 2.01
N LEU A 56 -7.85 -2.99 2.82
CA LEU A 56 -9.05 -3.81 2.66
C LEU A 56 -9.77 -3.57 1.33
N ARG A 57 -9.46 -2.50 0.59
CA ARG A 57 -10.04 -2.25 -0.73
C ARG A 57 -9.42 -3.09 -1.85
N VAL A 58 -8.25 -3.69 -1.61
CA VAL A 58 -7.51 -4.46 -2.63
C VAL A 58 -7.42 -5.96 -2.37
N VAL A 59 -8.00 -6.43 -1.26
CA VAL A 59 -8.09 -7.85 -0.90
C VAL A 59 -9.56 -8.30 -0.77
N GLY A 60 -9.79 -9.60 -0.89
CA GLY A 60 -11.12 -10.20 -0.75
C GLY A 60 -11.69 -10.07 0.66
N ARG A 61 -13.01 -10.24 0.80
CA ARG A 61 -13.73 -10.03 2.07
C ARG A 61 -13.29 -10.96 3.19
N ASP A 62 -12.94 -12.19 2.85
CA ASP A 62 -12.51 -13.21 3.81
C ASP A 62 -10.98 -13.22 4.01
N CYS A 63 -10.26 -12.27 3.41
CA CYS A 63 -8.81 -12.17 3.56
C CYS A 63 -8.44 -11.69 4.96
N ASN A 64 -7.55 -12.43 5.64
CA ASN A 64 -6.92 -11.96 6.86
C ASN A 64 -5.72 -11.06 6.51
N LEU A 65 -5.94 -9.74 6.54
CA LEU A 65 -4.91 -8.76 6.22
C LEU A 65 -3.67 -8.85 7.12
N ASP A 66 -3.78 -9.23 8.39
CA ASP A 66 -2.61 -9.32 9.27
C ASP A 66 -1.64 -10.41 8.82
N LEU A 67 -2.18 -11.55 8.39
CA LEU A 67 -1.35 -12.64 7.85
C LEU A 67 -0.70 -12.26 6.52
N ILE A 68 -1.39 -11.53 5.63
CA ILE A 68 -0.79 -10.98 4.41
C ILE A 68 0.41 -10.08 4.75
N ILE A 69 0.23 -9.19 5.73
CA ILE A 69 1.27 -8.25 6.18
C ILE A 69 2.46 -9.01 6.79
N ASP A 70 2.20 -10.05 7.59
CA ASP A 70 3.24 -10.86 8.20
C ASP A 70 4.05 -11.64 7.16
N ASP A 71 3.39 -12.21 6.14
CA ASP A 71 4.07 -12.88 5.03
C ASP A 71 4.90 -11.90 4.19
N ILE A 72 4.38 -10.70 3.88
CA ILE A 72 5.17 -9.65 3.20
C ILE A 72 6.41 -9.30 4.04
N ARG A 73 6.26 -9.13 5.36
CA ARG A 73 7.40 -8.86 6.24
C ARG A 73 8.43 -9.98 6.24
N ALA A 74 7.99 -11.24 6.19
CA ALA A 74 8.87 -12.39 6.11
C ALA A 74 9.67 -12.37 4.79
N GLU A 75 9.05 -12.05 3.66
CA GLU A 75 9.74 -11.92 2.36
C GLU A 75 10.72 -10.74 2.33
N LEU A 76 10.45 -9.69 3.11
CA LEU A 76 11.31 -8.51 3.22
C LEU A 76 12.43 -8.64 4.27
N ALA A 77 12.53 -9.76 4.99
CA ALA A 77 13.48 -9.91 6.10
C ALA A 77 14.94 -9.62 5.69
N ASP A 78 15.37 -10.09 4.51
CA ASP A 78 16.74 -9.89 4.02
C ASP A 78 16.89 -8.69 3.07
N ARG A 79 15.84 -7.85 2.94
CA ARG A 79 15.85 -6.69 2.06
C ARG A 79 16.38 -5.43 2.78
N PRO A 80 16.89 -4.44 2.04
CA PRO A 80 17.39 -3.17 2.60
C PRO A 80 16.28 -2.24 3.13
N TYR A 81 15.03 -2.68 3.05
CA TYR A 81 13.86 -1.97 3.55
C TYR A 81 12.89 -2.98 4.18
N GLU A 82 12.00 -2.47 5.01
CA GLU A 82 11.05 -3.25 5.81
C GLU A 82 9.69 -2.57 5.84
N LEU A 83 8.67 -3.34 6.20
CA LEU A 83 7.31 -2.84 6.36
C LEU A 83 7.00 -2.57 7.83
N VAL A 84 6.87 -1.30 8.20
CA VAL A 84 6.62 -0.87 9.59
C VAL A 84 5.20 -0.35 9.78
N ARG A 85 4.70 -0.43 11.02
CA ARG A 85 3.45 0.20 11.42
C ARG A 85 3.72 1.56 12.08
N VAL A 86 3.14 2.63 11.56
CA VAL A 86 3.37 4.02 12.00
C VAL A 86 2.03 4.74 12.02
N ALA A 87 1.73 5.44 13.12
CA ALA A 87 0.48 6.19 13.30
C ALA A 87 -0.81 5.40 12.95
N GLY A 88 -0.78 4.07 13.14
CA GLY A 88 -1.90 3.18 12.83
C GLY A 88 -1.95 2.64 11.40
N GLY A 89 -1.11 3.12 10.47
CA GLY A 89 -0.98 2.61 9.09
C GLY A 89 0.34 1.87 8.84
N TRP A 90 0.53 1.40 7.62
CA TRP A 90 1.75 0.70 7.17
C TRP A 90 2.52 1.52 6.14
N GLN A 91 3.85 1.51 6.21
CA GLN A 91 4.72 2.13 5.23
C GLN A 91 6.01 1.32 5.05
N HIS A 92 6.61 1.40 3.86
CA HIS A 92 8.00 0.98 3.69
C HIS A 92 8.94 1.96 4.41
N ARG A 93 9.99 1.43 5.02
CA ARG A 93 11.12 2.19 5.53
C ARG A 93 12.42 1.48 5.20
N THR A 94 13.46 2.25 4.91
CA THR A 94 14.82 1.72 4.81
C THR A 94 15.31 1.26 6.18
N ARG A 95 16.16 0.23 6.20
CA ARG A 95 16.77 -0.26 7.44
C ARG A 95 17.67 0.83 8.05
N PRO A 96 17.70 1.00 9.38
CA PRO A 96 18.55 2.01 10.03
C PRO A 96 20.04 1.88 9.72
N SER A 97 20.53 0.66 9.46
CA SER A 97 21.93 0.40 9.07
C SER A 97 22.34 1.08 7.77
N LEU A 98 21.39 1.47 6.92
CA LEU A 98 21.64 2.16 5.65
C LEU A 98 21.52 3.68 5.76
N ALA A 99 21.28 4.21 6.96
CA ALA A 99 21.07 5.64 7.16
C ALA A 99 22.28 6.48 6.69
N GLU A 100 23.51 6.00 6.89
CA GLU A 100 24.71 6.70 6.43
C GLU A 100 24.79 6.81 4.91
N ALA A 101 24.49 5.71 4.19
CA ALA A 101 24.48 5.69 2.73
C ALA A 101 23.43 6.66 2.18
N ILE A 102 22.23 6.66 2.76
CA ILE A 102 21.13 7.56 2.38
C ILE A 102 21.52 9.03 2.64
N ARG A 103 22.02 9.34 3.83
CA ARG A 103 22.45 10.70 4.18
C ARG A 103 23.55 11.21 3.25
N THR A 104 24.55 10.38 2.97
CA THR A 104 25.64 10.70 2.03
C THR A 104 25.10 11.01 0.63
N ALA A 105 24.22 10.15 0.10
CA ALA A 105 23.66 10.32 -1.24
C ALA A 105 22.82 11.61 -1.39
N PHE A 106 22.06 11.97 -0.35
CA PHE A 106 21.20 13.17 -0.37
C PHE A 106 21.86 14.42 0.23
N GLY A 107 23.14 14.36 0.62
CA GLY A 107 23.83 15.48 1.26
C GLY A 107 23.18 15.92 2.59
N ILE A 108 22.49 15.00 3.28
CA ILE A 108 21.85 15.26 4.57
C ILE A 108 22.95 15.21 5.64
N VAL A 109 23.59 16.35 5.87
CA VAL A 109 24.56 16.52 6.94
C VAL A 109 23.78 16.66 8.26
N GLU A 110 24.06 15.80 9.24
CA GLU A 110 23.55 16.05 10.59
C GLU A 110 24.17 17.36 11.11
N PRO A 111 23.37 18.33 11.57
CA PRO A 111 23.92 19.54 12.16
C PRO A 111 24.64 19.17 13.47
N GLY A 112 25.98 19.06 13.40
CA GLY A 112 26.85 19.05 14.56
C GLY A 112 27.33 17.67 15.01
N ARG A 113 28.54 17.31 14.58
CA ARG A 113 29.54 16.76 15.51
C ARG A 113 30.84 17.51 15.26
N ALA A 114 31.40 18.03 16.35
CA ALA A 114 32.47 19.02 16.47
C ALA A 114 33.71 18.77 15.60
#